data_AF-A0A7C2Z6U1-F1
#
_entry.id   AF-A0A7C2Z6U1-F1
#
_cell.length_a   1.000
_cell.length_b   1.000
_cell.length_c   1.000
_cell.angle_alpha   90.00
_cell.angle_beta   90.00
_cell.angle_gamma   90.00
#
_symmetry.space_group_name_H-M   'P 1'
#
loop_
_entity.id
_entity.type
_entity.pdbx_description
1 polymer ?
#
loop_
_entity_poly.entity_id
_entity_poly.type
_entity_poly.pdbx_seq_one_letter_code
_entity_poly.pdbx_strand_id
1 'polypeptide(L)'
;MRIGQRSTTRLAIVVIGVLLALYLGNMGVGYYQASRMQLSKVQPSRFTVFGFPAREMEERRWKIIITHEVPKVMEQLREADFARPEFGAEDQQNFKRVPIEEVIRTLPVVLTEQHIEQAWMEERAAETLRAQGRFFVVHLRLTAEGRARLWHYAREQVARLRALGEKPRDERLLLMVGEQPWASPIISPEVGSGWWLMSRFSMLQSSDVQIFPIYDEEIAQEIVKGFEVAKQQGLAQAEGAR
;
A
#
# COMPACT_ATOMS: atom_id res chain seq x y z
N MET A 1 -41.59 -31.57 21.16
CA MET A 1 -40.49 -30.59 21.20
C MET A 1 -40.12 -30.01 19.81
N ARG A 2 -41.08 -29.62 18.95
CA ARG A 2 -40.83 -29.14 17.56
C ARG A 2 -41.32 -27.71 17.25
N ILE A 3 -41.94 -27.03 18.22
CA ILE A 3 -42.56 -25.71 18.01
C ILE A 3 -41.54 -24.57 18.25
N GLY A 4 -40.54 -24.77 19.13
CA GLY A 4 -39.47 -23.79 19.38
C GLY A 4 -38.46 -23.64 18.24
N GLN A 5 -38.22 -24.72 17.47
CA GLN A 5 -37.18 -24.75 16.43
C GLN A 5 -37.56 -23.94 15.17
N ARG A 6 -38.85 -23.90 14.78
CA ARG A 6 -39.30 -23.12 13.62
C ARG A 6 -39.35 -21.61 13.88
N SER A 7 -39.61 -21.22 15.15
CA SER A 7 -39.62 -19.83 15.60
C SER A 7 -38.20 -19.24 15.55
N THR A 8 -37.23 -19.98 16.10
CA THR A 8 -35.82 -19.55 16.11
C THR A 8 -35.22 -19.49 14.71
N THR A 9 -35.56 -20.41 13.79
CA THR A 9 -35.08 -20.33 12.40
C THR A 9 -35.62 -19.09 11.67
N ARG A 10 -36.89 -18.73 11.87
CA ARG A 10 -37.47 -17.52 11.26
C ARG A 10 -36.84 -16.25 11.81
N LEU A 11 -36.66 -16.18 13.13
CA LEU A 11 -35.96 -15.06 13.78
C LEU A 11 -34.52 -14.95 13.27
N ALA A 12 -33.80 -16.07 13.16
CA ALA A 12 -32.44 -16.10 12.64
C ALA A 12 -32.36 -15.61 11.19
N ILE A 13 -33.28 -16.03 10.31
CA ILE A 13 -33.33 -15.56 8.93
C ILE A 13 -33.56 -14.04 8.86
N VAL A 14 -34.47 -13.51 9.69
CA VAL A 14 -34.74 -12.06 9.74
C VAL A 14 -33.49 -11.31 10.23
N VAL A 15 -32.85 -11.77 11.30
CA VAL A 15 -31.63 -11.15 11.84
C VAL A 15 -30.50 -11.19 10.80
N ILE A 16 -30.28 -12.35 10.16
CA ILE A 16 -29.27 -12.48 9.09
C ILE A 16 -29.60 -11.55 7.92
N GLY A 17 -30.87 -11.48 7.51
CA GLY A 17 -31.31 -10.60 6.43
C GLY A 17 -31.08 -9.12 6.74
N VAL A 18 -31.38 -8.68 7.97
CA VAL A 18 -31.13 -7.31 8.43
C VAL A 18 -29.63 -7.01 8.48
N LEU A 19 -28.82 -7.91 9.03
CA LEU A 19 -27.36 -7.75 9.07
C LEU A 19 -26.77 -7.70 7.66
N LEU A 20 -27.25 -8.53 6.74
CA LEU A 20 -26.81 -8.52 5.34
C LEU A 20 -27.19 -7.21 4.64
N ALA A 21 -28.41 -6.71 4.86
CA ALA A 21 -28.86 -5.44 4.29
C ALA A 21 -28.07 -4.25 4.84
N LEU A 22 -27.80 -4.21 6.15
CA LEU A 22 -26.95 -3.19 6.77
C LEU A 22 -25.51 -3.26 6.24
N TYR A 23 -24.98 -4.46 6.08
CA TYR A 23 -23.65 -4.69 5.50
C TYR A 23 -23.57 -4.18 4.05
N LEU A 24 -24.51 -4.58 3.19
CA LEU A 24 -24.61 -4.14 1.79
C LEU A 24 -24.85 -2.63 1.67
N GLY A 25 -25.70 -2.05 2.53
CA GLY A 25 -25.96 -0.62 2.57
C GLY A 25 -24.72 0.19 2.94
N ASN A 26 -24.00 -0.20 3.99
CA ASN A 26 -22.75 0.44 4.39
C ASN A 26 -21.68 0.35 3.28
N MET A 27 -21.59 -0.80 2.61
CA MET A 27 -20.69 -0.99 1.46
C MET A 27 -21.03 -0.07 0.28
N GLY A 28 -22.30 0.01 -0.12
CA GLY A 28 -22.74 0.86 -1.23
C GLY A 28 -22.49 2.34 -0.97
N VAL A 29 -22.72 2.80 0.26
CA VAL A 29 -22.46 4.19 0.67
C VAL A 29 -20.95 4.50 0.61
N GLY A 30 -20.09 3.62 1.11
CA GLY A 30 -18.64 3.81 1.07
C GLY A 30 -18.08 3.92 -0.36
N TYR A 31 -18.53 3.04 -1.26
CA TYR A 31 -18.17 3.12 -2.68
C TYR A 31 -18.66 4.41 -3.34
N TYR A 32 -19.91 4.81 -3.07
CA TYR A 32 -20.48 6.03 -3.61
C TYR A 32 -19.71 7.28 -3.15
N GLN A 33 -19.36 7.36 -1.86
CA GLN A 33 -18.59 8.47 -1.32
C GLN A 33 -17.19 8.54 -1.93
N ALA A 34 -16.46 7.43 -1.95
CA ALA A 34 -15.09 7.39 -2.48
C ALA A 34 -15.02 7.65 -3.99
N SER A 35 -15.99 7.16 -4.77
CA SER A 35 -16.03 7.38 -6.23
C SER A 35 -16.34 8.83 -6.62
N ARG A 36 -17.00 9.60 -5.74
CA ARG A 36 -17.30 11.03 -5.96
C ARG A 36 -16.40 11.98 -5.17
N MET A 37 -15.46 11.45 -4.39
CA MET A 37 -14.55 12.26 -3.59
C MET A 37 -13.61 13.02 -4.53
N GLN A 38 -13.60 14.35 -4.41
CA GLN A 38 -12.63 15.18 -5.13
C GLN A 38 -11.31 15.12 -4.37
N LEU A 39 -10.35 14.39 -4.93
CA LEU A 39 -9.03 14.21 -4.34
C LEU A 39 -8.08 15.27 -4.90
N SER A 40 -7.71 16.24 -4.08
CA SER A 40 -6.69 17.23 -4.43
C SER A 40 -5.31 16.57 -4.53
N LYS A 41 -4.42 17.15 -5.36
CA LYS A 41 -3.01 16.74 -5.36
C LYS A 41 -2.38 17.03 -4.01
N VAL A 42 -1.62 16.08 -3.49
CA VAL A 42 -0.95 16.16 -2.20
C VAL A 42 0.53 16.42 -2.42
N GLN A 43 1.10 17.31 -1.63
CA GLN A 43 2.54 17.57 -1.61
C GLN A 43 3.25 16.50 -0.77
N PRO A 44 4.49 16.12 -1.12
CA PRO A 44 5.29 15.24 -0.26
C PRO A 44 5.44 15.81 1.15
N SER A 45 5.42 14.92 2.14
CA SER A 45 5.63 15.21 3.55
C SER A 45 6.74 14.32 4.11
N ARG A 46 7.00 14.40 5.43
CA ARG A 46 7.99 13.54 6.09
C ARG A 46 7.64 12.06 5.98
N PHE A 47 6.38 11.67 5.98
CA PHE A 47 5.98 10.28 5.76
C PHE A 47 5.13 10.22 4.50
N THR A 48 5.74 9.77 3.40
CA THR A 48 5.08 9.80 2.09
C THR A 48 5.08 8.42 1.46
N VAL A 49 3.93 8.01 0.93
CA VAL A 49 3.78 6.82 0.10
C VAL A 49 3.60 7.29 -1.33
N PHE A 50 4.64 7.09 -2.13
CA PHE A 50 4.64 7.38 -3.55
C PHE A 50 4.11 6.19 -4.36
N GLY A 51 3.45 6.50 -5.46
CA GLY A 51 3.17 5.53 -6.51
C GLY A 51 4.40 5.34 -7.37
N PHE A 52 4.71 4.09 -7.74
CA PHE A 52 5.75 3.77 -8.70
C PHE A 52 5.13 3.15 -9.96
N PRO A 53 4.52 3.98 -10.84
CA PRO A 53 3.77 3.51 -12.01
C PRO A 53 4.69 2.84 -13.02
N ALA A 54 4.56 1.53 -13.19
CA ALA A 54 5.57 0.73 -13.90
C ALA A 54 5.78 1.19 -15.35
N ARG A 55 4.74 1.64 -16.05
CA ARG A 55 4.86 2.15 -17.43
C ARG A 55 5.72 3.41 -17.54
N GLU A 56 5.43 4.42 -16.71
CA GLU A 56 6.17 5.69 -16.73
C GLU A 56 7.62 5.46 -16.27
N MET A 57 7.81 4.51 -15.34
CA MET A 57 9.14 4.14 -14.86
C MET A 57 9.92 3.33 -15.90
N GLU A 58 9.28 2.47 -16.69
CA GLU A 58 9.90 1.79 -17.84
C GLU A 58 10.37 2.80 -18.90
N GLU A 59 9.55 3.79 -19.24
CA GLU A 59 9.92 4.88 -20.18
C GLU A 59 11.14 5.67 -19.68
N ARG A 60 11.24 5.86 -18.36
CA ARG A 60 12.39 6.48 -17.69
C ARG A 60 13.54 5.51 -17.41
N ARG A 61 13.34 4.22 -17.65
CA ARG A 61 14.28 3.13 -17.34
C ARG A 61 14.60 3.05 -15.84
N TRP A 62 13.70 3.51 -14.99
CA TRP A 62 13.82 3.46 -13.53
C TRP A 62 13.31 2.13 -12.99
N LYS A 63 14.04 1.58 -12.03
CA LYS A 63 13.72 0.34 -11.32
C LYS A 63 14.00 0.49 -9.84
N ILE A 64 13.23 -0.23 -9.03
CA ILE A 64 13.51 -0.37 -7.60
C ILE A 64 14.36 -1.63 -7.41
N ILE A 65 15.56 -1.46 -6.88
CA ILE A 65 16.44 -2.55 -6.46
C ILE A 65 16.43 -2.58 -4.94
N ILE A 66 16.07 -3.72 -4.35
CA ILE A 66 16.08 -3.91 -2.90
C ILE A 66 17.40 -4.56 -2.52
N THR A 67 18.25 -3.84 -1.80
CA THR A 67 19.54 -4.34 -1.29
C THR A 67 19.53 -4.23 0.22
N HIS A 68 19.81 -5.33 0.92
CA HIS A 68 19.74 -5.38 2.40
C HIS A 68 18.39 -4.83 2.93
N GLU A 69 17.29 -5.28 2.33
CA GLU A 69 15.91 -4.86 2.64
C GLU A 69 15.55 -3.39 2.39
N VAL A 70 16.52 -2.55 2.05
CA VAL A 70 16.30 -1.14 1.76
C VAL A 70 16.12 -0.93 0.24
N PRO A 71 14.98 -0.40 -0.21
CA PRO A 71 14.74 -0.11 -1.62
C PRO A 71 15.57 1.09 -2.09
N LYS A 72 16.14 0.97 -3.28
CA LYS A 72 16.86 2.05 -3.97
C LYS A 72 16.28 2.23 -5.37
N VAL A 73 16.02 3.47 -5.77
CA VAL A 73 15.61 3.79 -7.14
C VAL A 73 16.84 3.97 -8.01
N MET A 74 16.90 3.19 -9.07
CA MET A 74 18.04 3.08 -9.96
C MET A 74 17.59 3.28 -11.41
N GLU A 75 18.33 4.03 -12.20
CA GLU A 75 18.18 4.18 -13.63
C GLU A 75 19.05 3.14 -14.33
N GLN A 76 18.45 2.36 -15.23
CA GLN A 76 19.16 1.40 -16.05
C GLN A 76 19.79 2.11 -17.25
N LEU A 77 21.12 2.07 -17.38
CA LEU A 77 21.87 2.81 -18.40
C LEU A 77 21.94 2.08 -19.75
N ARG A 78 21.92 0.74 -19.78
CA ARG A 78 21.88 -0.09 -21.01
C ARG A 78 20.75 -1.12 -20.98
N GLU A 79 20.14 -1.41 -22.13
CA GLU A 79 19.22 -2.55 -22.26
C GLU A 79 20.02 -3.81 -21.87
N ALA A 80 19.67 -4.42 -20.75
CA ALA A 80 20.27 -5.67 -20.36
C ALA A 80 19.63 -6.75 -21.23
N ASP A 81 20.43 -7.37 -22.10
CA ASP A 81 20.05 -8.65 -22.69
C ASP A 81 19.64 -9.62 -21.58
N PHE A 82 18.73 -10.55 -21.89
CA PHE A 82 18.29 -11.62 -21.00
C PHE A 82 19.45 -12.59 -20.70
N ALA A 83 20.47 -12.13 -19.98
CA ALA A 83 21.53 -12.94 -19.44
C ALA A 83 21.18 -13.30 -18.00
N ARG A 84 21.41 -14.57 -17.64
CA ARG A 84 21.20 -15.07 -16.29
C ARG A 84 22.15 -14.32 -15.33
N PRO A 85 21.67 -13.67 -14.26
CA PRO A 85 22.55 -12.98 -13.32
C PRO A 85 23.55 -13.97 -12.72
N GLU A 86 24.85 -13.68 -12.86
CA GLU A 86 25.89 -14.41 -12.15
C GLU A 86 25.86 -14.01 -10.68
N PHE A 87 25.88 -14.98 -9.78
CA PHE A 87 25.79 -14.76 -8.35
C PHE A 87 27.01 -13.96 -7.86
N GLY A 88 26.80 -12.71 -7.43
CA GLY A 88 27.86 -11.82 -6.93
C GLY A 88 28.36 -10.75 -7.91
N ALA A 89 27.83 -10.69 -9.14
CA ALA A 89 27.99 -9.51 -9.98
C ALA A 89 27.07 -8.40 -9.44
N GLU A 90 27.60 -7.51 -8.61
CA GLU A 90 26.90 -6.26 -8.35
C GLU A 90 26.75 -5.52 -9.69
N ASP A 91 25.52 -5.45 -10.21
CA ASP A 91 25.16 -4.78 -11.47
C ASP A 91 25.44 -3.25 -11.47
N GLN A 92 26.28 -2.73 -10.58
CA GLN A 92 26.60 -1.31 -10.42
C GLN A 92 27.09 -0.65 -11.72
N GLN A 93 27.66 -1.40 -12.67
CA GLN A 93 28.10 -0.84 -13.96
C GLN A 93 26.93 -0.48 -14.91
N ASN A 94 25.77 -1.11 -14.74
CA ASN A 94 24.61 -0.92 -15.61
C ASN A 94 23.51 -0.06 -14.99
N PHE A 95 23.63 0.27 -13.70
CA PHE A 95 22.64 1.03 -12.96
C PHE A 95 23.24 2.28 -12.32
N LYS A 96 22.61 3.42 -12.57
CA LYS A 96 22.93 4.69 -11.91
C LYS A 96 21.89 4.96 -10.83
N ARG A 97 22.32 5.31 -9.62
CA ARG A 97 21.38 5.73 -8.57
C ARG A 97 20.69 7.03 -8.97
N VAL A 98 19.36 7.04 -8.93
CA VAL A 98 18.57 8.25 -9.16
C VAL A 98 18.65 9.12 -7.89
N PRO A 99 18.98 10.42 -8.00
CA PRO A 99 18.93 11.34 -6.86
C PRO A 99 17.55 11.36 -6.22
N ILE A 100 17.49 11.39 -4.88
CA ILE A 100 16.22 11.25 -4.17
C ILE A 100 15.28 12.43 -4.43
N GLU A 101 15.84 13.62 -4.64
CA GLU A 101 15.09 14.83 -4.96
C GLU A 101 14.38 14.69 -6.30
N GLU A 102 15.00 13.97 -7.26
CA GLU A 102 14.40 13.67 -8.55
C GLU A 102 13.24 12.67 -8.40
N VAL A 103 13.41 11.66 -7.54
CA VAL A 103 12.35 10.71 -7.19
C VAL A 103 11.14 11.42 -6.58
N ILE A 104 11.36 12.25 -5.56
CA ILE A 104 10.30 12.98 -4.84
C ILE A 104 9.54 13.92 -5.78
N ARG A 105 10.23 14.58 -6.73
CA ARG A 105 9.61 15.49 -7.70
C ARG A 105 8.84 14.78 -8.80
N THR A 106 9.23 13.55 -9.13
CA THR A 106 8.71 12.82 -10.28
C THR A 106 7.53 11.93 -9.89
N LEU A 107 7.64 11.20 -8.78
CA LEU A 107 6.65 10.20 -8.43
C LEU A 107 5.36 10.84 -7.91
N PRO A 108 4.18 10.31 -8.29
CA PRO A 108 2.91 10.77 -7.74
C PRO A 108 2.82 10.44 -6.25
N VAL A 109 2.45 11.42 -5.44
CA VAL A 109 2.12 11.22 -4.02
C VAL A 109 0.75 10.58 -3.91
N VAL A 110 0.68 9.37 -3.34
CA VAL A 110 -0.58 8.64 -3.13
C VAL A 110 -1.11 8.90 -1.73
N LEU A 111 -0.27 8.74 -0.71
CA LEU A 111 -0.62 8.96 0.70
C LEU A 111 0.46 9.74 1.43
N THR A 112 0.07 10.37 2.51
CA THR A 112 0.94 10.98 3.53
C THR A 112 0.43 10.61 4.92
N GLU A 113 1.10 11.02 5.99
CA GLU A 113 0.65 10.78 7.37
C GLU A 113 -0.79 11.23 7.65
N GLN A 114 -1.26 12.28 6.97
CA GLN A 114 -2.63 12.80 7.12
C GLN A 114 -3.71 11.80 6.67
N HIS A 115 -3.33 10.89 5.78
CA HIS A 115 -4.22 9.90 5.18
C HIS A 115 -4.22 8.56 5.94
N ILE A 116 -3.48 8.48 7.05
CA ILE A 116 -3.27 7.28 7.84
C ILE A 116 -3.78 7.53 9.26
N GLU A 117 -4.75 6.71 9.69
CA GLU A 117 -5.30 6.74 11.04
C GLU A 117 -4.29 6.18 12.04
N GLN A 118 -3.70 5.03 11.74
CA GLN A 118 -2.81 4.30 12.63
C GLN A 118 -1.80 3.46 11.85
N ALA A 119 -0.60 3.31 12.39
CA ALA A 119 0.39 2.33 11.94
C ALA A 119 0.82 1.47 13.14
N TRP A 120 1.05 0.18 12.92
CA TRP A 120 1.61 -0.72 13.93
C TRP A 120 2.35 -1.87 13.25
N MET A 121 3.16 -2.59 14.01
CA MET A 121 3.85 -3.79 13.54
C MET A 121 3.29 -5.05 14.19
N GLU A 122 3.33 -6.16 13.46
CA GLU A 122 2.97 -7.50 13.91
C GLU A 122 4.16 -8.43 13.63
N GLU A 123 4.63 -9.19 14.63
CA GLU A 123 5.60 -10.27 14.44
C GLU A 123 4.87 -11.55 14.04
N ARG A 124 5.34 -12.21 12.98
CA ARG A 124 4.79 -13.48 12.48
C ARG A 124 5.87 -14.54 12.40
N ALA A 125 5.51 -15.76 12.79
CA ALA A 125 6.34 -16.92 12.59
C ALA A 125 6.34 -17.31 11.11
N ALA A 126 7.53 -17.60 10.57
CA ALA A 126 7.65 -18.10 9.21
C ALA A 126 7.50 -19.64 9.21
N GLU A 127 6.29 -20.16 9.02
CA GLU A 127 6.07 -21.62 9.00
C GLU A 127 6.74 -22.33 7.80
N THR A 128 7.13 -21.60 6.74
CA THR A 128 7.60 -22.19 5.47
C THR A 128 8.85 -21.55 4.84
N LEU A 129 9.36 -20.43 5.35
CA LEU A 129 10.51 -19.73 4.76
C LEU A 129 11.81 -20.21 5.43
N ARG A 130 12.52 -21.10 4.74
CA ARG A 130 13.65 -21.93 5.25
C ARG A 130 14.88 -21.19 5.81
N ALA A 131 14.90 -19.86 5.93
CA ALA A 131 16.10 -19.09 6.31
C ALA A 131 15.98 -18.29 7.62
N GLN A 132 14.80 -17.80 7.99
CA GLN A 132 14.58 -16.99 9.20
C GLN A 132 13.25 -17.37 9.85
N GLY A 133 13.27 -17.63 11.16
CA GLY A 133 12.11 -18.17 11.90
C GLY A 133 10.98 -17.16 12.14
N ARG A 134 11.22 -15.88 11.88
CA ARG A 134 10.25 -14.79 12.07
C ARG A 134 10.39 -13.73 11.00
N PHE A 135 9.29 -13.02 10.74
CA PHE A 135 9.25 -11.80 9.93
C PHE A 135 8.25 -10.83 10.56
N PHE A 136 8.40 -9.57 10.23
CA PHE A 136 7.54 -8.49 10.68
C PHE A 136 6.64 -8.03 9.54
N VAL A 137 5.44 -7.58 9.92
CA VAL A 137 4.46 -6.97 9.04
C VAL A 137 4.16 -5.58 9.58
N VAL A 138 4.36 -4.54 8.78
CA VAL A 138 3.87 -3.21 9.13
C VAL A 138 2.48 -3.03 8.55
N HIS A 139 1.53 -2.73 9.42
CA HIS A 139 0.14 -2.49 9.09
C HIS A 139 -0.15 -0.99 9.09
N LEU A 140 -0.84 -0.52 8.06
CA LEU A 140 -1.38 0.82 8.00
C LEU A 140 -2.91 0.73 7.95
N ARG A 141 -3.56 1.51 8.81
CA ARG A 141 -5.00 1.79 8.77
C ARG A 141 -5.20 3.17 8.19
N LEU A 142 -5.99 3.26 7.13
CA LEU A 142 -6.16 4.45 6.32
C LEU A 142 -7.45 5.19 6.69
N THR A 143 -7.42 6.51 6.57
CA THR A 143 -8.64 7.33 6.66
C THR A 143 -9.59 7.00 5.50
N ALA A 144 -10.83 7.48 5.55
CA ALA A 144 -11.74 7.35 4.41
C ALA A 144 -11.16 7.95 3.12
N GLU A 145 -10.50 9.11 3.24
CA GLU A 145 -9.78 9.75 2.13
C GLU A 145 -8.57 8.92 1.69
N GLY A 146 -7.76 8.41 2.63
CA GLY A 146 -6.62 7.55 2.31
C GLY A 146 -7.02 6.28 1.54
N ARG A 147 -8.12 5.63 1.95
CA ARG A 147 -8.70 4.47 1.24
C ARG A 147 -9.12 4.85 -0.18
N ALA A 148 -9.82 5.99 -0.35
CA ALA A 148 -10.23 6.47 -1.66
C ALA A 148 -9.03 6.77 -2.56
N ARG A 149 -7.99 7.45 -2.05
CA ARG A 149 -6.76 7.77 -2.79
C ARG A 149 -6.03 6.53 -3.27
N LEU A 150 -5.79 5.58 -2.38
CA LEU A 150 -5.12 4.33 -2.74
C LEU A 150 -5.95 3.53 -3.75
N TRP A 151 -7.28 3.48 -3.57
CA TRP A 151 -8.17 2.82 -4.52
C TRP A 151 -8.16 3.46 -5.90
N HIS A 152 -8.27 4.80 -5.99
CA HIS A 152 -8.20 5.53 -7.26
C HIS A 152 -6.86 5.29 -7.95
N TYR A 153 -5.75 5.41 -7.22
CA TYR A 153 -4.42 5.09 -7.76
C TYR A 153 -4.34 3.65 -8.28
N ALA A 154 -4.78 2.67 -7.48
CA ALA A 154 -4.73 1.27 -7.88
C ALA A 154 -5.65 0.96 -9.07
N ARG A 155 -6.82 1.58 -9.13
CA ARG A 155 -7.75 1.45 -10.26
C ARG A 155 -7.15 2.05 -11.53
N GLU A 156 -6.52 3.21 -11.40
CA GLU A 156 -5.88 3.91 -12.50
C GLU A 156 -4.64 3.20 -13.00
N GLN A 157 -3.76 2.68 -12.14
CA GLN A 157 -2.46 2.15 -12.58
C GLN A 157 -2.43 0.61 -12.66
N VAL A 158 -3.13 -0.08 -11.77
CA VAL A 158 -3.03 -1.54 -11.60
C VAL A 158 -4.16 -2.29 -12.28
N ALA A 159 -5.41 -1.82 -12.12
CA ALA A 159 -6.61 -2.50 -12.61
C ALA A 159 -6.98 -2.16 -14.07
N ARG A 160 -6.02 -1.69 -14.87
CA ARG A 160 -6.24 -1.44 -16.30
C ARG A 160 -6.39 -2.75 -17.07
N LEU A 161 -7.30 -2.75 -18.06
CA LEU A 161 -7.39 -3.83 -19.03
C LEU A 161 -6.08 -3.89 -19.82
N ARG A 162 -5.35 -5.00 -19.65
CA ARG A 162 -4.09 -5.26 -20.35
C ARG A 162 -4.38 -5.80 -21.75
N ALA A 163 -3.58 -5.40 -22.72
CA ALA A 163 -3.67 -6.02 -24.05
C ALA A 163 -3.19 -7.47 -23.98
N LEU A 164 -3.76 -8.34 -24.82
CA LEU A 164 -3.30 -9.73 -24.96
C LEU A 164 -1.81 -9.74 -25.34
N GLY A 165 -0.96 -10.36 -24.51
CA GLY A 165 0.49 -10.42 -24.70
C GLY A 165 1.30 -9.35 -23.97
N GLU A 166 0.66 -8.41 -23.26
CA GLU A 166 1.38 -7.46 -22.41
C GLU A 166 2.00 -8.18 -21.20
N LYS A 167 3.30 -7.94 -20.94
CA LYS A 167 4.01 -8.55 -19.82
C LYS A 167 3.36 -8.13 -18.49
N PRO A 168 3.31 -9.02 -17.48
CA PRO A 168 2.86 -8.61 -16.17
C PRO A 168 3.81 -7.55 -15.61
N ARG A 169 3.22 -6.43 -15.19
CA ARG A 169 3.93 -5.34 -14.50
C ARG A 169 3.64 -5.41 -13.02
N ASP A 170 4.71 -5.33 -12.23
CA ASP A 170 4.65 -5.23 -10.78
C ASP A 170 4.51 -3.75 -10.41
N GLU A 171 3.27 -3.28 -10.33
CA GLU A 171 2.97 -1.95 -9.82
C GLU A 171 3.31 -1.89 -8.33
N ARG A 172 4.15 -0.92 -7.96
CA ARG A 172 4.70 -0.82 -6.60
C ARG A 172 4.36 0.52 -5.99
N LEU A 173 4.37 0.54 -4.66
CA LEU A 173 4.52 1.77 -3.90
C LEU A 173 5.98 1.96 -3.52
N LEU A 174 6.33 3.19 -3.17
CA LEU A 174 7.58 3.52 -2.52
C LEU A 174 7.25 4.29 -1.24
N LEU A 175 7.49 3.66 -0.09
CA LEU A 175 7.32 4.29 1.21
C LEU A 175 8.62 5.00 1.59
N MET A 176 8.50 6.28 1.87
CA MET A 176 9.58 7.14 2.31
C MET A 176 9.30 7.73 3.69
N VAL A 177 10.35 7.75 4.52
CA VAL A 177 10.38 8.49 5.78
C VAL A 177 11.54 9.48 5.68
N GLY A 178 11.21 10.78 5.65
CA GLY A 178 12.10 11.84 5.25
C GLY A 178 12.57 11.62 3.81
N GLU A 179 13.88 11.62 3.62
CA GLU A 179 14.53 11.38 2.33
C GLU A 179 14.98 9.91 2.17
N GLN A 180 14.62 9.04 3.11
CA GLN A 180 15.02 7.64 3.07
C GLN A 180 13.87 6.75 2.58
N PRO A 181 14.03 6.02 1.47
CA PRO A 181 13.12 4.95 1.09
C PRO A 181 13.30 3.74 2.03
N TRP A 182 12.19 3.21 2.55
CA TRP A 182 12.20 2.13 3.54
C TRP A 182 11.49 0.87 3.07
N ALA A 183 10.45 0.99 2.24
CA ALA A 183 9.73 -0.16 1.73
C ALA A 183 9.21 0.08 0.32
N SER A 184 9.07 -1.00 -0.46
CA SER A 184 8.44 -0.96 -1.77
C SER A 184 7.48 -2.13 -1.96
N PRO A 185 6.30 -2.09 -1.30
CA PRO A 185 5.32 -3.15 -1.42
C PRO A 185 4.69 -3.17 -2.81
N ILE A 186 4.37 -4.37 -3.30
CA ILE A 186 3.62 -4.57 -4.53
C ILE A 186 2.14 -4.26 -4.25
N ILE A 187 1.47 -3.57 -5.18
CA ILE A 187 0.04 -3.31 -5.09
C ILE A 187 -0.70 -4.41 -5.84
N SER A 188 -1.48 -5.20 -5.11
CA SER A 188 -2.35 -6.20 -5.73
C SER A 188 -3.45 -5.54 -6.57
N PRO A 189 -3.82 -6.11 -7.73
CA PRO A 189 -4.94 -5.62 -8.55
C PRO A 189 -6.27 -5.53 -7.80
N GLU A 190 -6.44 -6.37 -6.77
CA GLU A 190 -7.60 -6.37 -5.88
C GLU A 190 -7.83 -5.01 -5.23
N VAL A 191 -6.76 -4.25 -4.92
CA VAL A 191 -6.86 -2.92 -4.30
C VAL A 191 -7.65 -1.94 -5.17
N GLY A 192 -7.59 -2.07 -6.50
CA GLY A 192 -8.36 -1.25 -7.44
C GLY A 192 -9.81 -1.73 -7.64
N SER A 193 -10.20 -2.85 -7.04
CA SER A 193 -11.55 -3.41 -7.18
C SER A 193 -12.56 -2.68 -6.30
N GLY A 194 -13.82 -2.63 -6.74
CA GLY A 194 -14.91 -2.15 -5.90
C GLY A 194 -15.09 -3.00 -4.64
N TRP A 195 -14.81 -4.30 -4.72
CA TRP A 195 -14.90 -5.22 -3.59
C TRP A 195 -13.92 -4.87 -2.47
N TRP A 196 -12.65 -4.61 -2.79
CA TRP A 196 -11.67 -4.18 -1.80
C TRP A 196 -12.09 -2.87 -1.14
N LEU A 197 -12.51 -1.88 -1.92
CA LEU A 197 -12.97 -0.61 -1.35
C LEU A 197 -14.14 -0.83 -0.38
N MET A 198 -15.13 -1.62 -0.80
CA MET A 198 -16.29 -1.96 0.01
C MET A 198 -15.91 -2.72 1.29
N SER A 199 -14.99 -3.69 1.22
CA SER A 199 -14.57 -4.47 2.40
C SER A 199 -13.85 -3.60 3.43
N ARG A 200 -13.08 -2.61 2.97
CA ARG A 200 -12.29 -1.72 3.83
C ARG A 200 -13.14 -0.65 4.51
N PHE A 201 -14.36 -0.39 4.03
CA PHE A 201 -15.36 0.42 4.75
C PHE A 201 -16.17 -0.39 5.78
N SER A 202 -16.01 -1.72 5.81
CA SER A 202 -16.53 -2.53 6.91
C SER A 202 -15.63 -2.38 8.15
N MET A 203 -16.23 -2.15 9.32
CA MET A 203 -15.49 -2.00 10.59
C MET A 203 -14.75 -3.29 11.04
N LEU A 204 -14.83 -4.36 10.26
CA LEU A 204 -14.29 -5.68 10.59
C LEU A 204 -12.81 -5.84 10.20
N GLN A 205 -12.29 -4.96 9.33
CA GLN A 205 -10.88 -5.00 8.94
C GLN A 205 -10.07 -4.02 9.78
N SER A 206 -9.04 -4.53 10.46
CA SER A 206 -8.16 -3.71 11.29
C SER A 206 -7.10 -2.97 10.47
N SER A 207 -6.56 -3.62 9.42
CA SER A 207 -5.45 -3.14 8.57
C SER A 207 -5.85 -3.05 7.11
N ASP A 208 -5.58 -1.91 6.47
CA ASP A 208 -5.90 -1.66 5.05
C ASP A 208 -4.73 -1.98 4.12
N VAL A 209 -3.51 -1.62 4.55
CA VAL A 209 -2.26 -1.89 3.84
C VAL A 209 -1.35 -2.71 4.74
N GLN A 210 -0.67 -3.69 4.14
CA GLN A 210 0.33 -4.52 4.81
C GLN A 210 1.63 -4.44 4.03
N ILE A 211 2.72 -4.16 4.74
CA ILE A 211 4.06 -4.15 4.20
C ILE A 211 4.76 -5.39 4.76
N PHE A 212 4.97 -6.37 3.88
CA PHE A 212 5.54 -7.65 4.25
C PHE A 212 6.21 -8.31 3.04
N PRO A 213 7.12 -9.27 3.29
CA PRO A 213 7.79 -9.51 4.57
C PRO A 213 8.86 -8.44 4.85
N ILE A 214 9.06 -8.10 6.13
CA ILE A 214 10.22 -7.33 6.60
C ILE A 214 10.97 -8.25 7.58
N TYR A 215 12.24 -8.58 7.32
CA TYR A 215 12.98 -9.50 8.18
C TYR A 215 13.73 -8.78 9.31
N ASP A 216 14.12 -7.54 9.10
CA ASP A 216 14.73 -6.67 10.10
C ASP A 216 13.67 -5.95 10.95
N GLU A 217 13.72 -6.19 12.26
CA GLU A 217 12.85 -5.56 13.23
C GLU A 217 13.06 -4.04 13.29
N GLU A 218 14.30 -3.58 13.17
CA GLU A 218 14.65 -2.15 13.24
C GLU A 218 14.03 -1.38 12.07
N ILE A 219 14.00 -1.99 10.89
CA ILE A 219 13.32 -1.41 9.71
C ILE A 219 11.81 -1.27 9.97
N ALA A 220 11.17 -2.31 10.49
CA ALA A 220 9.74 -2.26 10.80
C ALA A 220 9.42 -1.19 11.85
N GLN A 221 10.25 -1.10 12.91
CA GLN A 221 10.11 -0.09 13.96
C GLN A 221 10.32 1.33 13.43
N GLU A 222 11.35 1.58 12.61
CA GLU A 222 11.62 2.90 12.05
C GLU A 222 10.52 3.39 11.10
N ILE A 223 9.84 2.49 10.38
CA ILE A 223 8.65 2.86 9.59
C ILE A 223 7.52 3.35 10.50
N VAL A 224 7.19 2.59 11.55
CA VAL A 224 6.08 2.95 12.47
C VAL A 224 6.40 4.24 13.23
N LYS A 225 7.61 4.34 13.79
CA LYS A 225 8.09 5.55 14.49
C LYS A 225 8.17 6.76 13.56
N GLY A 226 8.62 6.54 12.32
CA GLY A 226 8.64 7.56 11.28
C GLY A 226 7.27 8.16 11.00
N PHE A 227 6.23 7.32 10.97
CA PHE A 227 4.84 7.76 10.87
C PHE A 227 4.41 8.57 12.09
N GLU A 228 4.67 8.09 13.31
CA GLU A 228 4.27 8.79 14.54
C GLU A 228 4.90 10.18 14.64
N VAL A 229 6.19 10.29 14.36
CA VAL A 229 6.92 11.57 14.34
C VAL A 229 6.34 12.52 13.29
N ALA A 230 6.08 12.03 12.07
CA ALA A 230 5.47 12.84 11.02
C ALA A 230 4.08 13.34 11.42
N LYS A 231 3.27 12.48 12.05
CA LYS A 231 1.93 12.82 12.51
C LYS A 231 1.95 13.88 13.61
N GLN A 232 2.84 13.76 14.58
CA GLN A 232 3.02 14.77 15.64
C GLN A 232 3.48 16.11 15.07
N GLN A 233 4.44 16.11 14.13
CA GLN A 233 4.91 17.33 13.47
C GLN A 233 3.82 18.01 12.64
N GLY A 234 3.03 17.23 11.90
CA GLY A 234 1.90 17.75 11.13
C GLY A 234 0.82 18.40 12.01
N LEU A 235 0.54 17.81 13.18
CA LEU A 235 -0.38 18.39 14.16
C LEU A 235 0.17 19.71 14.73
N ALA A 236 1.44 19.75 15.13
CA ALA A 236 2.07 20.96 15.68
C ALA A 236 2.10 22.13 14.66
N GLN A 237 2.35 21.84 13.38
CA GLN A 237 2.30 22.85 12.32
C GLN A 237 0.87 23.38 12.09
N ALA A 238 -0.15 22.53 12.21
CA ALA A 238 -1.54 22.94 12.08
C ALA A 238 -2.04 23.81 13.25
N GLU A 239 -1.51 23.59 14.46
CA GLU A 239 -1.81 24.40 15.65
C GLU A 239 -1.08 25.75 15.64
N GLY A 240 0.17 25.81 15.17
CA GLY A 240 0.93 27.06 15.07
C GLY A 240 0.50 28.00 13.93
N ALA A 241 -0.35 27.53 13.01
CA ALA A 241 -0.89 28.31 11.90
C ALA A 241 -2.28 28.92 12.16
N ARG A 242 -2.86 28.69 13.36
CA ARG A 242 -4.14 29.27 13.82
C ARG A 242 -3.89 30.43 14.78
#